data_AF-A0A2T6DT28-F1
#
_entry.id   AF-A0A2T6DT28-F1
#
_cell.length_a   1.000
_cell.length_b   1.000
_cell.length_c   1.000
_cell.angle_alpha   90.00
_cell.angle_beta   90.00
_cell.angle_gamma   90.00
#
_symmetry.space_group_name_H-M   'P 1'
#
loop_
_entity.id
_entity.type
_entity.pdbx_description
1 polymer ?
#
loop_
_entity_poly.entity_id
_entity_poly.type
_entity_poly.pdbx_seq_one_letter_code
_entity_poly.pdbx_strand_id
1 'polypeptide(L)'
;MAAFCPFAPAQQTSTYSLAREAYQDRLSQDLRQLRQEIDMSARAAPQAAQPRFAPAYDALNTAEQAFAAMKTASNLEFAHARSAAESAIAKARREWSVFRLNQPERNPRPEESQTEK
;
A
#
# COMPACT_ATOMS: atom_id res chain seq x y z
N MET A 1 -57.50 -2.14 -11.30
CA MET A 1 -56.58 -1.05 -10.88
C MET A 1 -55.23 -1.67 -10.62
N ALA A 2 -54.27 -1.50 -11.53
CA ALA A 2 -52.92 -2.05 -11.39
C ALA A 2 -52.08 -1.09 -10.54
N ALA A 3 -51.56 -1.56 -9.41
CA ALA A 3 -50.61 -0.82 -8.59
C ALA A 3 -49.26 -0.76 -9.32
N PHE A 4 -48.94 0.40 -9.87
CA PHE A 4 -47.60 0.73 -10.33
C PHE A 4 -46.73 0.94 -9.09
N CYS A 5 -45.89 -0.05 -8.76
CA CYS A 5 -44.80 0.15 -7.82
C CYS A 5 -43.80 1.14 -8.44
N PRO A 6 -43.52 2.31 -7.82
CA PRO A 6 -42.47 3.17 -8.31
C PRO A 6 -41.12 2.50 -8.03
N PHE A 7 -40.37 2.26 -9.10
CA PHE A 7 -38.97 1.86 -9.06
C PHE A 7 -38.20 2.90 -8.23
N ALA A 8 -37.68 2.51 -7.07
CA ALA A 8 -36.93 3.40 -6.19
C ALA A 8 -35.44 3.36 -6.55
N PRO A 9 -34.87 4.36 -7.24
CA PRO A 9 -33.42 4.40 -7.49
C PRO A 9 -32.60 4.84 -6.26
N ALA A 10 -33.23 5.17 -5.12
CA ALA A 10 -32.55 5.81 -3.99
C ALA A 10 -31.63 4.89 -3.16
N GLN A 11 -31.72 3.57 -3.30
CA GLN A 11 -30.97 2.61 -2.47
C GLN A 11 -29.62 2.17 -3.08
N GLN A 12 -29.39 2.38 -4.38
CA GLN A 12 -28.13 1.95 -5.03
C GLN A 12 -26.97 2.90 -4.78
N THR A 13 -27.24 4.20 -4.57
CA THR A 13 -26.19 5.19 -4.35
C THR A 13 -25.53 5.05 -2.97
N SER A 14 -26.31 4.69 -1.94
CA SER A 14 -25.80 4.58 -0.56
C SER A 14 -24.93 3.34 -0.32
N THR A 15 -25.19 2.23 -1.00
CA THR A 15 -24.35 1.02 -0.87
C THR A 15 -23.04 1.14 -1.66
N TYR A 16 -23.08 1.83 -2.80
CA TYR A 16 -21.89 2.07 -3.61
C TYR A 16 -20.90 3.03 -2.92
N SER A 17 -21.37 4.06 -2.23
CA SER A 17 -20.52 4.98 -1.46
C SER A 17 -19.85 4.30 -0.28
N LEU A 18 -20.61 3.54 0.52
CA LEU A 18 -20.06 2.80 1.67
C LEU A 18 -19.01 1.76 1.26
N ALA A 19 -19.26 1.04 0.16
CA ALA A 19 -18.28 0.09 -0.38
C ALA A 19 -17.02 0.78 -0.88
N ARG A 20 -17.15 1.98 -1.49
CA ARG A 20 -16.03 2.81 -1.93
C ARG A 20 -15.20 3.31 -0.75
N GLU A 21 -15.83 3.79 0.32
CA GLU A 21 -15.16 4.28 1.52
C GLU A 21 -14.39 3.18 2.24
N ALA A 22 -15.05 2.05 2.55
CA ALA A 22 -14.40 0.91 3.21
C ALA A 22 -13.20 0.37 2.40
N TYR A 23 -13.32 0.41 1.07
CA TYR A 23 -12.24 0.02 0.18
C TYR A 23 -11.07 1.03 0.19
N GLN A 24 -11.37 2.33 0.18
CA GLN A 24 -10.35 3.38 0.31
C GLN A 24 -9.60 3.27 1.64
N ASP A 25 -10.31 3.00 2.74
CA ASP A 25 -9.71 2.78 4.04
C ASP A 25 -8.75 1.60 4.03
N ARG A 26 -9.15 0.48 3.43
CA ARG A 26 -8.29 -0.71 3.29
C ARG A 26 -7.01 -0.40 2.52
N LEU A 27 -7.10 0.24 1.37
CA LEU A 27 -5.90 0.62 0.59
C LEU A 27 -5.03 1.61 1.34
N SER A 28 -5.63 2.56 2.07
CA SER A 28 -4.87 3.50 2.90
C SER A 28 -4.10 2.81 4.03
N GLN A 29 -4.67 1.72 4.57
CA GLN A 29 -4.02 0.93 5.60
C GLN A 29 -2.85 0.13 5.01
N ASP A 30 -3.03 -0.51 3.84
CA ASP A 30 -1.95 -1.22 3.15
C ASP A 30 -0.77 -0.29 2.82
N LEU A 31 -1.05 0.92 2.33
CA LEU A 31 -0.01 1.94 2.06
C LEU A 31 0.73 2.36 3.33
N ARG A 32 0.01 2.62 4.42
CA ARG A 32 0.62 2.98 5.71
C ARG A 32 1.48 1.84 6.27
N GLN A 33 1.02 0.60 6.16
CA GLN A 33 1.80 -0.56 6.58
C GLN A 33 3.08 -0.69 5.75
N LEU A 34 2.98 -0.55 4.42
CA LEU A 34 4.14 -0.61 3.54
C LEU A 34 5.16 0.50 3.85
N ARG A 35 4.69 1.75 4.05
CA ARG A 35 5.51 2.88 4.50
C ARG A 35 6.27 2.56 5.78
N GLN A 36 5.55 2.07 6.80
CA GLN A 36 6.13 1.73 8.09
C GLN A 36 7.19 0.62 7.98
N GLU A 37 6.93 -0.42 7.19
CA GLU A 37 7.92 -1.50 6.98
C GLU A 37 9.20 -0.98 6.33
N ILE A 38 9.08 -0.13 5.30
CA ILE A 38 10.22 0.49 4.62
C ILE A 38 10.98 1.39 5.60
N ASP A 39 10.28 2.27 6.33
CA ASP A 39 10.89 3.22 7.28
C ASP A 39 11.59 2.52 8.44
N MET A 40 10.97 1.48 9.02
CA MET A 40 11.60 0.69 10.08
C MET A 40 12.88 0.02 9.60
N SER A 41 12.87 -0.49 8.37
CA SER A 41 14.02 -1.17 7.78
C SER A 41 15.11 -0.19 7.36
N ALA A 42 14.75 0.98 6.84
CA ALA A 42 15.67 2.07 6.51
C ALA A 42 16.34 2.62 7.77
N ARG A 43 15.59 2.80 8.86
CA ARG A 43 16.13 3.22 10.16
C ARG A 43 17.06 2.19 10.78
N ALA A 44 16.79 0.91 10.55
CA ALA A 44 17.61 -0.22 10.98
C ALA A 44 18.88 -0.43 10.15
N ALA A 45 18.96 0.14 8.94
CA ALA A 45 20.06 -0.05 8.03
C ALA A 45 21.20 0.98 8.27
N PRO A 46 22.46 0.60 8.00
CA PRO A 46 23.56 1.55 8.05
C PRO A 46 23.37 2.67 7.03
N GLN A 47 23.88 3.88 7.32
CA GLN A 47 23.72 5.05 6.45
C GLN A 47 24.17 4.79 5.00
N ALA A 48 25.21 3.99 4.80
CA ALA A 48 25.70 3.58 3.48
C ALA A 48 24.70 2.72 2.67
N ALA A 49 23.75 2.06 3.33
CA ALA A 49 22.71 1.25 2.69
C ALA A 49 21.41 2.03 2.43
N GLN A 50 21.25 3.25 2.98
CA GLN A 50 20.11 4.14 2.73
C GLN A 50 19.78 4.35 1.23
N PRO A 51 20.74 4.61 0.33
CA PRO A 51 20.42 4.80 -1.09
C PRO A 51 19.81 3.55 -1.75
N ARG A 52 19.96 2.36 -1.15
CA ARG A 52 19.38 1.12 -1.69
C ARG A 52 17.86 1.06 -1.47
N PHE A 53 17.31 1.85 -0.54
CA PHE A 53 15.88 1.97 -0.29
C PHE A 53 15.16 2.88 -1.30
N ALA A 54 15.89 3.68 -2.08
CA ALA A 54 15.33 4.57 -3.10
C ALA A 54 14.27 3.90 -4.00
N PRO A 55 14.50 2.73 -4.63
CA PRO A 55 13.49 2.07 -5.45
C PRO A 55 12.21 1.70 -4.68
N ALA A 56 12.32 1.33 -3.40
CA ALA A 56 11.16 1.02 -2.57
C ALA A 56 10.34 2.30 -2.26
N TYR A 57 11.02 3.42 -1.98
CA TYR A 57 10.38 4.72 -1.78
C TYR A 57 9.76 5.27 -3.07
N ASP A 58 10.41 5.12 -4.23
CA ASP A 58 9.84 5.53 -5.52
C ASP A 58 8.57 4.75 -5.87
N ALA A 59 8.58 3.43 -5.64
CA ALA A 59 7.41 2.60 -5.86
C ALA A 59 6.27 2.96 -4.89
N LEU A 60 6.60 3.26 -3.62
CA LEU A 60 5.63 3.72 -2.64
C LEU A 60 5.02 5.08 -3.01
N ASN A 61 5.84 6.05 -3.42
CA ASN A 61 5.37 7.35 -3.89
C ASN A 61 4.41 7.22 -5.09
N THR A 62 4.73 6.31 -6.03
CA THR A 62 3.85 6.00 -7.17
C THR A 62 2.51 5.42 -6.70
N ALA A 63 2.54 4.55 -5.69
CA ALA A 63 1.33 3.97 -5.12
C ALA A 63 0.48 4.99 -4.35
N GLU A 64 1.12 5.90 -3.59
CA GLU A 64 0.45 7.02 -2.92
C GLU A 64 -0.21 7.98 -3.92
N GLN A 65 0.45 8.28 -5.04
CA GLN A 65 -0.10 9.10 -6.12
C GLN A 65 -1.29 8.43 -6.81
N ALA A 66 -1.19 7.14 -7.12
CA ALA A 66 -2.28 6.38 -7.71
C ALA A 66 -3.50 6.29 -6.77
N PHE A 67 -3.26 6.13 -5.47
CA PHE A 67 -4.32 6.18 -4.45
C PHE A 67 -4.95 7.57 -4.36
N ALA A 68 -4.15 8.64 -4.37
CA ALA A 68 -4.66 10.01 -4.39
C ALA A 68 -5.53 10.29 -5.63
N ALA A 69 -5.09 9.84 -6.81
CA ALA A 69 -5.86 9.94 -8.05
C ALA A 69 -7.18 9.15 -7.96
N MET A 70 -7.18 7.98 -7.34
CA MET A 70 -8.41 7.20 -7.11
C MET A 70 -9.38 7.90 -6.16
N LYS A 71 -8.90 8.63 -5.14
CA LYS A 71 -9.77 9.39 -4.23
C LYS A 71 -10.49 10.53 -4.96
N THR A 72 -9.83 11.18 -5.91
CA THR A 72 -10.40 12.29 -6.69
C THR A 72 -11.13 11.84 -7.95
N ALA A 73 -11.00 10.57 -8.35
CA ALA A 73 -11.63 10.02 -9.55
C ALA A 73 -13.16 10.14 -9.52
N SER A 74 -13.71 10.50 -10.67
CA SER A 74 -15.15 10.46 -10.95
C SER A 74 -15.67 9.01 -10.91
N ASN A 75 -16.97 8.81 -10.74
CA ASN A 75 -17.55 7.44 -10.68
C ASN A 75 -17.28 6.61 -11.95
N LEU A 76 -17.21 7.26 -13.12
CA LEU A 76 -16.92 6.60 -14.40
C LEU A 76 -15.47 6.12 -14.50
N GLU A 77 -14.54 6.85 -13.89
CA GLU A 77 -13.11 6.54 -13.92
C GLU A 77 -12.65 5.75 -12.70
N PHE A 78 -13.52 5.62 -11.68
CA PHE A 78 -13.19 5.00 -10.41
C PHE A 78 -12.69 3.56 -10.58
N ALA A 79 -13.29 2.77 -11.48
CA ALA A 79 -12.83 1.40 -11.72
C ALA A 79 -11.40 1.34 -12.29
N HIS A 80 -11.08 2.25 -13.22
CA HIS A 80 -9.75 2.35 -13.80
C HIS A 80 -8.73 2.87 -12.78
N ALA A 81 -9.07 3.95 -12.06
CA ALA A 81 -8.23 4.52 -11.02
C ALA A 81 -8.00 3.54 -9.85
N ARG A 82 -9.03 2.76 -9.50
CA ARG A 82 -8.92 1.67 -8.54
C ARG A 82 -7.92 0.62 -8.99
N SER A 83 -8.08 0.10 -10.21
CA SER A 83 -7.15 -0.90 -10.75
C SER A 83 -5.71 -0.39 -10.82
N ALA A 84 -5.53 0.90 -11.16
CA ALA A 84 -4.23 1.55 -11.13
C ALA A 84 -3.64 1.64 -9.71
N ALA A 85 -4.44 2.04 -8.71
CA ALA A 85 -4.01 2.08 -7.32
C ALA A 85 -3.64 0.69 -6.78
N GLU A 86 -4.47 -0.34 -7.03
CA GLU A 86 -4.18 -1.73 -6.66
C GLU A 86 -2.86 -2.22 -7.28
N SER A 87 -2.69 -1.96 -8.57
CA SER A 87 -1.50 -2.38 -9.31
C SER A 87 -0.25 -1.68 -8.80
N ALA A 88 -0.34 -0.38 -8.49
CA ALA A 88 0.77 0.39 -7.95
C ALA A 88 1.15 -0.09 -6.53
N ILE A 89 0.17 -0.33 -5.65
CA ILE A 89 0.40 -0.88 -4.31
C ILE A 89 1.01 -2.29 -4.39
N ALA A 90 0.47 -3.14 -5.26
CA ALA A 90 0.98 -4.49 -5.48
C ALA A 90 2.43 -4.47 -6.00
N LYS A 91 2.74 -3.56 -6.93
CA LYS A 91 4.10 -3.35 -7.44
C LYS A 91 5.03 -2.89 -6.32
N ALA A 92 4.65 -1.87 -5.56
CA ALA A 92 5.46 -1.37 -4.44
C ALA A 92 5.75 -2.46 -3.41
N ARG A 93 4.77 -3.31 -3.11
CA ARG A 93 4.94 -4.45 -2.20
C ARG A 93 5.84 -5.55 -2.78
N ARG A 94 5.81 -5.78 -4.10
CA ARG A 94 6.74 -6.70 -4.77
C ARG A 94 8.17 -6.18 -4.73
N GLU A 95 8.38 -4.93 -5.12
CA GLU A 95 9.70 -4.27 -5.04
C GLU A 95 10.25 -4.34 -3.62
N TRP A 96 9.41 -4.04 -2.62
CA TRP A 96 9.79 -4.14 -1.22
C TRP A 96 10.12 -5.57 -0.78
N SER A 97 9.36 -6.56 -1.23
CA SER A 97 9.65 -7.97 -0.96
C SER A 97 10.97 -8.43 -1.59
N VAL A 98 11.20 -8.07 -2.86
CA VAL A 98 12.45 -8.38 -3.57
C VAL A 98 13.64 -7.71 -2.90
N PHE A 99 13.49 -6.45 -2.50
CA PHE A 99 14.51 -5.73 -1.76
C PHE A 99 14.84 -6.40 -0.43
N ARG A 100 13.81 -6.78 0.35
CA ARG A 100 13.97 -7.47 1.63
C ARG A 100 14.68 -8.82 1.49
N LEU A 101 14.36 -9.58 0.44
CA LEU A 101 15.01 -10.87 0.15
C LEU A 101 16.47 -10.70 -0.28
N ASN A 102 16.82 -9.57 -0.87
CA ASN A 102 18.19 -9.23 -1.29
C ASN A 102 18.97 -8.42 -0.23
N GLN A 103 18.43 -8.23 0.98
CA GLN A 103 19.21 -7.70 2.08
C GLN A 103 20.15 -8.82 2.57
N PRO A 104 21.49 -8.65 2.47
CA PRO A 104 22.41 -9.58 3.11
C PRO A 104 22.09 -9.55 4.60
N GLU A 105 21.83 -10.73 5.16
CA GLU A 105 21.26 -10.95 6.48
C GLU A 105 21.66 -9.90 7.52
N ARG A 106 20.64 -9.36 8.21
CA ARG A 106 20.73 -9.15 9.65
C ARG A 106 21.06 -10.50 10.29
N ASN A 107 22.32 -10.89 10.25
CA ASN A 107 22.86 -11.89 11.15
C ASN A 107 23.28 -11.09 12.40
N PRO A 108 22.49 -11.05 13.49
CA PRO A 108 23.12 -10.86 14.78
C PRO A 108 23.87 -12.18 15.03
N ARG A 109 25.05 -12.34 14.43
CA ARG A 109 26.03 -13.26 14.99
C ARG A 109 26.24 -12.70 16.39
N PRO A 110 25.90 -13.41 17.49
CA PRO A 110 26.35 -12.98 18.79
C PRO A 110 27.87 -12.97 18.70
N GLU A 111 28.44 -11.78 18.58
CA GLU A 111 29.87 -11.60 18.70
C GLU A 111 30.24 -12.14 20.08
N GLU A 112 31.15 -13.11 20.04
CA GLU A 112 31.89 -13.68 21.14
C GLU A 112 32.02 -12.72 22.34
N SER A 113 31.48 -13.13 23.47
CA SER A 113 31.91 -12.62 24.76
C SER A 113 31.91 -13.76 25.74
N GLN A 114 33.07 -14.41 25.81
CA GLN A 114 33.70 -15.14 26.93
C GLN A 114 34.72 -16.09 26.27
N THR A 115 35.89 -15.60 25.87
CA THR A 115 37.04 -15.36 26.76
C THR A 115 37.26 -16.55 27.68
N GLU A 116 37.97 -17.53 27.13
CA GLU A 116 39.04 -18.27 27.81
C GLU A 116 39.45 -17.63 29.15
N LYS A 117 39.17 -18.33 30.27
CA LYS A 117 40.03 -18.46 31.44
C LYS A 117 39.51 -19.52 32.41
#